data_AF-B8IKD5-F1
#
_entry.id   AF-B8IKD5-F1
#
_cell.length_a   1.000
_cell.length_b   1.000
_cell.length_c   1.000
_cell.angle_alpha   90.00
_cell.angle_beta   90.00
_cell.angle_gamma   90.00
#
_symmetry.space_group_name_H-M   'P 1'
#
loop_
_entity.id
_entity.type
_entity.pdbx_description
1 polymer ?
#
loop_
_entity_poly.entity_id
_entity_poly.type
_entity_poly.pdbx_seq_one_letter_code
_entity_poly.pdbx_strand_id
1 'polypeptide(L)'
;MFFATRSARPHQAAAFLALAGLGLGLATGPALAQPKKPAAPAQQPAAPAQPAQGAAQQQTGPQVVQVKSEPSQTEWTKVCGKDQGSGAEVCYTTRDFVSEQGQPVLAAAIYDLKGAQGNARVARFLLPLGLLLQPGIRFSVDQGQALPGRYAVCFPNGCFAEVPGLKDDIIAALKKGTTLNLSVQNQAQREVTFAVPLAGFGKAFDGAPIDPKVLEEQQKKLQAELERRSEEMRKQLEAQKNGAAAPAAPQAPAANAAPK
;
A
#
# COMPACT_ATOMS: atom_id res chain seq x y z
N MET A 1 -39.55 39.55 -3.29
CA MET A 1 -40.59 39.00 -2.39
C MET A 1 -39.91 38.17 -1.32
N PHE A 2 -40.18 38.51 -0.05
CA PHE A 2 -40.01 37.73 1.19
C PHE A 2 -38.61 37.15 1.50
N PHE A 3 -37.81 37.82 2.33
CA PHE A 3 -37.84 37.97 3.79
C PHE A 3 -36.81 37.04 4.44
N ALA A 4 -35.83 37.67 5.10
CA ALA A 4 -34.88 37.07 6.00
C ALA A 4 -35.56 36.39 7.19
N THR A 5 -34.92 35.36 7.75
CA THR A 5 -35.03 35.08 9.19
C THR A 5 -33.83 34.29 9.69
N ARG A 6 -33.03 34.95 10.53
CA ARG A 6 -32.15 34.33 11.52
C ARG A 6 -33.01 33.54 12.51
N SER A 7 -32.53 32.40 12.97
CA SER A 7 -32.87 31.90 14.31
C SER A 7 -31.63 31.33 14.98
N ALA A 8 -31.48 31.69 16.25
CA ALA A 8 -30.34 31.46 17.11
C ALA A 8 -30.77 30.62 18.31
N ARG A 9 -29.82 29.83 18.84
CA ARG A 9 -29.74 29.28 20.21
C ARG A 9 -30.73 28.16 20.59
N PRO A 10 -30.48 27.34 21.64
CA PRO A 10 -29.53 27.54 22.74
C PRO A 10 -28.63 26.34 23.11
N HIS A 11 -27.68 26.65 24.01
CA HIS A 11 -26.87 25.74 24.81
C HIS A 11 -27.70 24.75 25.63
N GLN A 12 -27.22 23.51 25.73
CA GLN A 12 -27.50 22.66 26.90
C GLN A 12 -26.20 22.24 27.57
N ALA A 13 -26.26 22.29 28.90
CA ALA A 13 -25.19 22.06 29.86
C ALA A 13 -25.44 20.76 30.63
N ALA A 14 -24.39 20.30 31.33
CA ALA A 14 -24.36 19.27 32.38
C ALA A 14 -24.52 17.81 31.89
N ALA A 15 -23.88 16.79 32.49
CA ALA A 15 -23.39 16.65 33.85
C ALA A 15 -22.16 15.71 33.96
N PHE A 16 -21.30 16.03 34.92
CA PHE A 16 -20.26 15.15 35.46
C PHE A 16 -20.88 14.09 36.38
N LEU A 17 -20.39 12.84 36.31
CA LEU A 17 -20.53 11.85 37.38
C LEU A 17 -19.18 11.15 37.60
N ALA A 18 -18.49 11.58 38.65
CA ALA A 18 -17.33 10.91 39.21
C ALA A 18 -17.81 9.89 40.26
N LEU A 19 -17.29 8.66 40.21
CA LEU A 19 -17.46 7.65 41.26
C LEU A 19 -16.14 7.53 42.04
N ALA A 20 -16.15 8.06 43.26
CA ALA A 20 -15.11 7.88 44.25
C ALA A 20 -15.40 6.62 45.09
N GLY A 21 -14.42 5.71 45.18
CA GLY A 21 -14.41 4.59 46.12
C GLY A 21 -13.47 4.89 47.29
N LEU A 22 -14.03 4.93 48.50
CA LEU A 22 -13.33 5.09 49.78
C LEU A 22 -12.50 3.85 50.15
N GLY A 23 -11.36 4.07 50.79
CA GLY A 23 -10.64 3.07 51.59
C GLY A 23 -9.77 3.74 52.66
N LEU A 24 -10.28 3.82 53.88
CA LEU A 24 -9.66 4.35 55.10
C LEU A 24 -8.47 3.49 55.58
N GLY A 25 -7.45 4.14 56.15
CA GLY A 25 -6.44 3.50 57.01
C GLY A 25 -5.56 4.53 57.73
N LEU A 26 -5.89 4.81 58.99
CA LEU A 26 -5.23 5.76 59.90
C LEU A 26 -3.94 5.17 60.51
N ALA A 27 -2.89 5.98 60.67
CA ALA A 27 -2.01 5.95 61.86
C ALA A 27 -1.14 7.21 61.95
N THR A 28 -1.23 7.88 63.10
CA THR A 28 -0.56 9.10 63.54
C THR A 28 0.77 8.83 64.24
N GLY A 29 1.76 9.72 64.11
CA GLY A 29 2.83 9.86 65.11
C GLY A 29 4.15 10.49 64.61
N PRO A 30 4.66 11.59 65.21
CA PRO A 30 5.86 12.30 64.78
C PRO A 30 7.11 11.87 65.59
N ALA A 31 8.32 11.97 65.01
CA ALA A 31 9.55 11.89 65.79
C ALA A 31 10.67 12.78 65.21
N LEU A 32 11.32 13.47 66.14
CA LEU A 32 12.22 14.61 65.99
C LEU A 32 13.61 14.24 65.44
N ALA A 33 14.26 15.26 64.86
CA ALA A 33 15.66 15.27 64.42
C ALA A 33 16.66 15.07 65.56
N GLN A 34 17.86 14.54 65.25
CA GLN A 34 19.17 14.93 65.82
C GLN A 34 20.33 14.45 64.90
N PRO A 35 21.52 15.09 64.94
CA PRO A 35 22.56 15.06 63.90
C PRO A 35 23.81 14.21 64.28
N LYS A 36 24.59 13.73 63.30
CA LYS A 36 26.01 13.31 63.44
C LYS A 36 26.63 13.00 62.07
N LYS A 37 27.54 13.85 61.57
CA LYS A 37 29.02 13.78 61.54
C LYS A 37 29.59 12.89 60.40
N PRO A 38 30.53 13.39 59.57
CA PRO A 38 30.89 12.78 58.31
C PRO A 38 31.91 11.64 58.47
N ALA A 39 31.72 10.55 57.72
CA ALA A 39 32.71 9.49 57.56
C ALA A 39 33.18 9.45 56.09
N ALA A 40 34.49 9.34 55.93
CA ALA A 40 35.25 9.30 54.68
C ALA A 40 34.90 8.07 53.81
N PRO A 41 35.21 8.09 52.49
CA PRO A 41 34.66 7.14 51.54
C PRO A 41 35.32 5.76 51.64
N ALA A 42 34.51 4.73 51.89
CA ALA A 42 34.91 3.35 51.65
C ALA A 42 34.74 3.04 50.16
N GLN A 43 35.84 2.69 49.49
CA GLN A 43 35.86 2.22 48.11
C GLN A 43 35.03 0.94 47.99
N GLN A 44 33.95 1.01 47.21
CA GLN A 44 33.19 -0.15 46.78
C GLN A 44 33.98 -0.91 45.71
N PRO A 45 34.12 -2.25 45.79
CA PRO A 45 34.72 -3.04 44.72
C PRO A 45 33.93 -2.88 43.42
N ALA A 46 34.64 -2.70 42.31
CA ALA A 46 34.04 -2.59 40.98
C ALA A 46 33.15 -3.81 40.68
N ALA A 47 31.87 -3.54 40.41
CA ALA A 47 30.97 -4.55 39.86
C ALA A 47 31.44 -4.93 38.44
N PRO A 48 31.39 -6.22 38.05
CA PRO A 48 31.74 -6.63 36.69
C PRO A 48 30.86 -5.91 35.67
N ALA A 49 31.48 -5.28 34.68
CA ALA A 49 30.78 -4.67 33.55
C ALA A 49 29.94 -5.74 32.85
N GLN A 50 28.61 -5.61 32.90
CA GLN A 50 27.74 -6.39 32.05
C GLN A 50 27.97 -5.94 30.60
N PRO A 51 28.05 -6.86 29.62
CA PRO A 51 28.12 -6.49 28.22
C PRO A 51 26.91 -5.64 27.88
N ALA A 52 27.13 -4.43 27.36
CA ALA A 52 26.08 -3.60 26.82
C ALA A 52 25.36 -4.39 25.72
N GLN A 53 24.19 -4.93 26.05
CA GLN A 53 23.27 -5.48 25.07
C GLN A 53 22.92 -4.34 24.12
N GLY A 54 23.25 -4.52 22.85
CA GLY A 54 23.13 -3.50 21.82
C GLY A 54 21.75 -2.85 21.87
N ALA A 55 21.73 -1.54 22.12
CA ALA A 55 20.59 -0.72 21.80
C ALA A 55 20.28 -0.96 20.31
N ALA A 56 19.10 -1.49 20.02
CA ALA A 56 18.57 -1.48 18.66
C ALA A 56 18.67 -0.04 18.17
N GLN A 57 19.56 0.21 17.20
CA GLN A 57 19.73 1.53 16.60
C GLN A 57 18.39 1.92 16.00
N GLN A 58 17.68 2.81 16.69
CA GLN A 58 16.50 3.45 16.17
C GLN A 58 17.00 4.37 15.05
N GLN A 59 16.90 3.91 13.81
CA GLN A 59 17.36 4.64 12.63
C GLN A 59 16.58 5.96 12.54
N THR A 60 17.25 7.07 12.86
CA THR A 60 16.71 8.43 12.87
C THR A 60 16.82 9.14 11.52
N GLY A 61 17.21 8.44 10.45
CA GLY A 61 17.38 9.00 9.12
C GLY A 61 16.13 8.93 8.21
N PRO A 62 16.15 9.63 7.07
CA PRO A 62 15.18 9.45 5.99
C PRO A 62 15.07 7.98 5.60
N GLN A 63 13.84 7.50 5.45
CA GLN A 63 13.56 6.11 5.10
C GLN A 63 13.35 6.02 3.59
N VAL A 64 14.15 5.22 2.89
CA VAL A 64 13.93 4.95 1.46
C VAL A 64 13.19 3.63 1.33
N VAL A 65 12.02 3.67 0.71
CA VAL A 65 11.23 2.50 0.35
C VAL A 65 11.55 2.15 -1.09
N GLN A 66 12.26 1.04 -1.29
CA GLN A 66 12.41 0.45 -2.60
C GLN A 66 11.11 -0.27 -2.94
N VAL A 67 10.50 0.12 -4.06
CA VAL A 67 9.25 -0.49 -4.51
C VAL A 67 9.54 -1.53 -5.58
N LYS A 68 8.86 -2.67 -5.53
CA LYS A 68 8.95 -3.73 -6.52
C LYS A 68 7.79 -3.63 -7.49
N SER A 69 8.01 -3.94 -8.77
CA SER A 69 6.92 -3.99 -9.74
C SER A 69 5.85 -4.98 -9.32
N GLU A 70 4.59 -4.56 -9.44
CA GLU A 70 3.44 -5.45 -9.31
C GLU A 70 3.57 -6.60 -10.32
N PRO A 71 3.57 -7.88 -9.90
CA PRO A 71 3.78 -9.02 -10.80
C PRO A 71 2.81 -9.11 -11.97
N SER A 72 1.58 -8.63 -11.80
CA SER A 72 0.58 -8.58 -12.87
C SER A 72 0.79 -7.43 -13.86
N GLN A 73 1.62 -6.44 -13.52
CA GLN A 73 1.96 -5.29 -14.36
C GLN A 73 3.46 -4.94 -14.27
N THR A 74 4.29 -5.71 -14.96
CA THR A 74 5.75 -5.52 -14.89
C THR A 74 6.25 -4.28 -15.63
N GLU A 75 5.50 -3.82 -16.65
CA GLU A 75 5.90 -2.71 -17.52
C GLU A 75 5.04 -1.46 -17.31
N TRP A 76 5.62 -0.30 -17.63
CA TRP A 76 4.84 0.94 -17.76
C TRP A 76 3.82 0.80 -18.88
N THR A 77 2.61 1.28 -18.63
CA THR A 77 1.47 1.07 -19.51
C THR A 77 0.79 2.38 -19.81
N LYS A 78 0.56 2.70 -21.09
CA LYS A 78 -0.23 3.85 -21.50
C LYS A 78 -1.67 3.44 -21.76
N VAL A 79 -2.60 4.18 -21.19
CA VAL A 79 -4.04 4.01 -21.38
C VAL A 79 -4.61 5.35 -21.83
N CYS A 80 -5.45 5.35 -22.85
CA CYS A 80 -6.12 6.55 -23.34
C CYS A 80 -7.63 6.32 -23.39
N GLY A 81 -8.39 7.37 -23.12
CA GLY A 81 -9.83 7.39 -23.22
C GLY A 81 -10.35 8.80 -23.44
N LYS A 82 -11.67 8.94 -23.58
CA LYS A 82 -12.33 10.24 -23.62
C LYS A 82 -12.95 10.54 -22.27
N ASP A 83 -12.72 11.73 -21.75
CA ASP A 83 -13.42 12.22 -20.58
C ASP A 83 -14.92 12.38 -20.89
N GLN A 84 -15.79 11.86 -20.03
CA GLN A 84 -17.23 11.80 -20.31
C GLN A 84 -17.92 13.18 -20.26
N GLY A 85 -17.34 14.14 -19.53
CA GLY A 85 -17.90 15.49 -19.41
C GLY A 85 -17.48 16.41 -20.54
N SER A 86 -16.16 16.47 -20.79
CA SER A 86 -15.56 17.40 -21.76
C SER A 86 -15.36 16.80 -23.16
N GLY A 87 -15.41 15.48 -23.31
CA GLY A 87 -15.06 14.78 -24.55
C GLY A 87 -13.57 14.85 -24.90
N ALA A 88 -12.75 15.47 -24.04
CA ALA A 88 -11.31 15.61 -24.24
C ALA A 88 -10.60 14.26 -24.15
N GLU A 89 -9.55 14.08 -24.95
CA GLU A 89 -8.71 12.89 -24.85
C GLU A 89 -7.84 12.99 -23.60
N VAL A 90 -7.94 11.95 -22.76
CA VAL A 90 -7.16 11.78 -21.54
C VAL A 90 -6.33 10.53 -21.70
N CYS A 91 -5.01 10.71 -21.75
CA CYS A 91 -4.06 9.61 -21.69
C CYS A 91 -3.37 9.62 -20.34
N TYR A 92 -3.04 8.45 -19.80
CA TYR A 92 -2.15 8.34 -18.67
C TYR A 92 -1.21 7.16 -18.83
N THR A 93 0.02 7.32 -18.37
CA THR A 93 1.03 6.25 -18.33
C THR A 93 1.21 5.82 -16.88
N THR A 94 0.87 4.58 -16.56
CA THR A 94 0.74 4.08 -15.18
C THR A 94 1.63 2.88 -14.90
N ARG A 95 1.96 2.71 -13.62
CA ARG A 95 2.58 1.51 -13.06
C ARG A 95 2.30 1.35 -11.58
N ASP A 96 2.01 0.11 -11.21
CA ASP A 96 1.70 -0.29 -9.85
C ASP A 96 2.89 -1.03 -9.23
N PHE A 97 3.04 -0.85 -7.92
CA PHE A 97 4.16 -1.36 -7.17
C PHE A 97 3.72 -1.95 -5.84
N VAL A 98 4.44 -3.00 -5.46
CA VAL A 98 4.27 -3.76 -4.22
C VAL A 98 5.50 -3.71 -3.34
N SER A 99 5.31 -4.03 -2.06
CA SER A 99 6.41 -4.33 -1.15
C SER A 99 7.05 -5.69 -1.46
N GLU A 100 8.14 -6.01 -0.77
CA GLU A 100 8.74 -7.35 -0.79
C GLU A 100 7.75 -8.47 -0.42
N GLN A 101 6.75 -8.16 0.40
CA GLN A 101 5.68 -9.09 0.81
C GLN A 101 4.49 -9.12 -0.16
N GLY A 102 4.59 -8.44 -1.31
CA GLY A 102 3.52 -8.40 -2.32
C GLY A 102 2.31 -7.54 -1.96
N GLN A 103 2.43 -6.67 -0.95
CA GLN A 103 1.34 -5.75 -0.60
C GLN A 103 1.42 -4.49 -1.47
N PRO A 104 0.31 -3.96 -2.01
CA PRO A 104 0.32 -2.71 -2.76
C PRO A 104 0.88 -1.55 -1.92
N VAL A 105 1.90 -0.87 -2.43
CA VAL A 105 2.54 0.26 -1.73
C VAL A 105 2.49 1.56 -2.50
N LEU A 106 2.36 1.51 -3.82
CA LEU A 106 2.31 2.72 -4.64
C LEU A 106 1.71 2.40 -6.01
N ALA A 107 0.80 3.24 -6.49
CA ALA A 107 0.52 3.37 -7.91
C ALA A 107 1.00 4.74 -8.39
N ALA A 108 1.65 4.81 -9.54
CA ALA A 108 2.12 6.05 -10.13
C ALA A 108 1.57 6.19 -11.55
N ALA A 109 0.94 7.33 -11.85
CA ALA A 109 0.39 7.63 -13.16
C ALA A 109 0.75 9.05 -13.59
N ILE A 110 1.23 9.21 -14.82
CA ILE A 110 1.45 10.51 -15.44
C ILE A 110 0.33 10.74 -16.45
N TYR A 111 -0.56 11.68 -16.13
CA TYR A 111 -1.66 12.10 -16.99
C TYR A 111 -1.20 13.15 -18.00
N ASP A 112 -1.66 12.99 -19.24
CA ASP A 112 -1.53 13.92 -20.35
C ASP A 112 -2.94 14.22 -20.88
N LEU A 113 -3.46 15.37 -20.46
CA LEU A 113 -4.81 15.85 -20.78
C LEU A 113 -4.70 16.76 -22.00
N LYS A 114 -5.25 16.35 -23.14
CA LYS A 114 -5.26 17.18 -24.34
C LYS A 114 -6.53 18.02 -24.37
N GLY A 115 -6.41 19.30 -24.01
CA GLY A 115 -7.51 20.26 -24.03
C GLY A 115 -7.42 21.23 -25.22
N ALA A 116 -8.54 21.88 -25.52
CA ALA A 116 -8.61 22.91 -26.58
C ALA A 116 -7.69 24.13 -26.31
N GLN A 117 -7.28 24.34 -25.06
CA GLN A 117 -6.44 25.46 -24.61
C GLN A 117 -4.99 25.05 -24.33
N GLY A 118 -4.61 23.80 -24.64
CA GLY A 118 -3.27 23.26 -24.42
C GLY A 118 -3.28 21.93 -23.66
N ASN A 119 -2.09 21.33 -23.58
CA ASN A 119 -1.88 20.08 -22.86
C ASN A 119 -1.63 20.37 -21.38
N ALA A 120 -2.42 19.79 -20.50
CA ALA A 120 -2.19 19.82 -19.06
C ALA A 120 -1.63 18.47 -18.61
N ARG A 121 -0.55 18.48 -17.85
CA ARG A 121 0.07 17.25 -17.34
C ARG A 121 0.12 17.23 -15.82
N VAL A 122 -0.19 16.07 -15.26
CA VAL A 122 -0.30 15.85 -13.82
C VAL A 122 0.36 14.52 -13.47
N ALA A 123 1.25 14.51 -12.48
CA ALA A 123 1.63 13.25 -11.85
C ALA A 123 0.63 12.96 -10.73
N ARG A 124 0.06 11.76 -10.72
CA ARG A 124 -0.87 11.30 -9.71
C ARG A 124 -0.35 10.00 -9.10
N PHE A 125 -0.42 9.92 -7.78
CA PHE A 125 0.08 8.81 -6.99
C PHE A 125 -1.02 8.29 -6.09
N LEU A 126 -1.14 6.97 -5.95
CA LEU A 126 -1.92 6.35 -4.87
C LEU A 126 -0.95 5.88 -3.79
N LEU A 127 -1.00 6.55 -2.64
CA LEU A 127 -0.15 6.28 -1.49
C LEU A 127 -0.90 5.49 -0.42
N PRO A 128 -0.20 4.71 0.42
CA PRO A 128 -0.82 3.95 1.49
C PRO A 128 -1.30 4.88 2.60
N LEU A 129 -2.19 4.36 3.44
CA LEU A 129 -2.63 5.06 4.65
C LEU A 129 -1.50 5.10 5.70
N GLY A 130 -1.63 6.01 6.68
CA GLY A 130 -0.66 6.16 7.76
C GLY A 130 0.47 7.16 7.50
N LEU A 131 0.42 7.87 6.37
CA LEU A 131 1.27 9.01 6.02
C LEU A 131 0.60 10.34 6.42
N LEU A 132 1.40 11.37 6.69
CA LEU A 132 0.90 12.70 7.02
C LEU A 132 0.44 13.44 5.77
N LEU A 133 -0.75 14.04 5.83
CA LEU A 133 -1.30 14.84 4.72
C LEU A 133 -0.60 16.17 4.52
N GLN A 134 -0.07 16.76 5.60
CA GLN A 134 0.72 17.99 5.55
C GLN A 134 2.17 17.62 5.86
N PRO A 135 3.16 18.21 5.16
CA PRO A 135 3.04 19.34 4.22
C PRO A 135 2.60 18.98 2.80
N GLY A 136 2.38 17.69 2.50
CA GLY A 136 2.06 17.18 1.17
C GLY A 136 3.14 16.23 0.67
N ILE A 137 3.32 16.19 -0.64
CA ILE A 137 4.30 15.30 -1.29
C ILE A 137 5.38 16.12 -2.01
N ARG A 138 6.56 15.52 -2.20
CA ARG A 138 7.60 16.07 -3.07
C ARG A 138 7.99 15.03 -4.10
N PHE A 139 7.97 15.43 -5.36
CA PHE A 139 8.29 14.60 -6.51
C PHE A 139 9.59 15.09 -7.14
N SER A 140 10.54 14.22 -7.44
CA SER A 140 11.70 14.55 -8.28
C SER A 140 12.06 13.39 -9.20
N VAL A 141 12.86 13.68 -10.22
CA VAL A 141 13.47 12.67 -11.10
C VAL A 141 14.96 12.68 -10.86
N ASP A 142 15.52 11.53 -10.49
CA ASP A 142 16.91 11.35 -10.07
C ASP A 142 17.32 12.42 -9.04
N GLN A 143 18.33 13.23 -9.34
CA GLN A 143 18.79 14.35 -8.50
C GLN A 143 18.23 15.71 -8.96
N GLY A 144 17.19 15.72 -9.79
CA GLY A 144 16.53 16.92 -10.28
C GLY A 144 15.77 17.68 -9.19
N GLN A 145 15.29 18.87 -9.53
CA GLN A 145 14.54 19.72 -8.62
C GLN A 145 13.26 19.02 -8.14
N ALA A 146 13.02 19.06 -6.83
CA ALA A 146 11.79 18.57 -6.25
C ALA A 146 10.62 19.53 -6.51
N LEU A 147 9.55 19.00 -7.08
CA LEU A 147 8.28 19.69 -7.31
C LEU A 147 7.31 19.39 -6.15
N PRO A 148 6.65 20.41 -5.60
CA PRO A 148 5.66 20.21 -4.55
C PRO A 148 4.35 19.64 -5.14
N GLY A 149 3.76 18.69 -4.42
CA GLY A 149 2.42 18.18 -4.67
C GLY A 149 1.59 18.14 -3.40
N ARG A 150 0.32 17.83 -3.55
CA ARG A 150 -0.65 17.79 -2.45
C ARG A 150 -1.55 16.57 -2.53
N TYR A 151 -2.06 16.13 -1.39
CA TYR A 151 -3.12 15.14 -1.36
C TYR A 151 -4.42 15.74 -1.90
N ALA A 152 -5.10 14.99 -2.77
CA ALA A 152 -6.37 15.37 -3.38
C ALA A 152 -7.55 14.74 -2.61
N VAL A 153 -7.50 13.43 -2.39
CA VAL A 153 -8.58 12.67 -1.75
C VAL A 153 -8.06 11.34 -1.19
N CYS A 154 -8.66 10.86 -0.10
CA CYS A 154 -8.37 9.54 0.45
C CYS A 154 -9.60 8.63 0.38
N PHE A 155 -9.36 7.37 0.05
CA PHE A 155 -10.30 6.26 0.03
C PHE A 155 -9.77 5.13 0.92
N PRO A 156 -10.57 4.09 1.24
CA PRO A 156 -10.10 2.96 2.06
C PRO A 156 -8.87 2.24 1.49
N ASN A 157 -8.67 2.28 0.17
CA ASN A 157 -7.52 1.68 -0.50
C ASN A 157 -6.27 2.59 -0.58
N GLY A 158 -6.35 3.84 -0.10
CA GLY A 158 -5.20 4.76 -0.08
C GLY A 158 -5.57 6.21 -0.35
N CYS A 159 -4.55 7.06 -0.37
CA CYS A 159 -4.68 8.49 -0.62
C CYS A 159 -4.09 8.88 -1.97
N PHE A 160 -4.88 9.54 -2.80
CA PHE A 160 -4.41 10.15 -4.03
C PHE A 160 -3.68 11.46 -3.75
N ALA A 161 -2.50 11.62 -4.31
CA ALA A 161 -1.72 12.85 -4.29
C ALA A 161 -1.32 13.26 -5.71
N GLU A 162 -1.25 14.56 -5.95
CA GLU A 162 -1.08 15.12 -7.28
C GLU A 162 0.00 16.21 -7.31
N VAL A 163 0.77 16.21 -8.39
CA VAL A 163 1.71 17.27 -8.78
C VAL A 163 1.21 17.83 -10.11
N PRO A 164 0.44 18.93 -10.10
CA PRO A 164 -0.10 19.53 -11.32
C PRO A 164 0.97 20.33 -12.06
N GLY A 165 0.74 20.55 -13.36
CA GLY A 165 1.53 21.50 -14.16
C GLY A 165 2.93 20.98 -14.51
N LEU A 166 3.06 19.68 -14.82
CA LEU A 166 4.34 19.13 -15.28
C LEU A 166 4.71 19.72 -16.65
N LYS A 167 5.87 20.36 -16.68
CA LYS A 167 6.44 20.96 -17.89
C LYS A 167 7.13 19.90 -18.78
N ASP A 168 7.40 20.26 -20.04
CA ASP A 168 8.01 19.37 -21.02
C ASP A 168 9.40 18.86 -20.60
N ASP A 169 10.19 19.67 -19.91
CA ASP A 169 11.51 19.31 -19.38
C ASP A 169 11.41 18.20 -18.32
N ILE A 170 10.38 18.24 -17.47
CA ILE A 170 10.12 17.18 -16.48
C ILE A 170 9.69 15.89 -17.15
N ILE A 171 8.84 15.96 -18.20
CA ILE A 171 8.49 14.77 -18.97
C ILE A 171 9.73 14.20 -19.68
N ALA A 172 10.57 15.04 -20.26
CA ALA A 172 11.83 14.61 -20.85
C ALA A 172 12.76 13.96 -19.82
N ALA A 173 12.82 14.49 -18.60
CA ALA A 173 13.54 13.89 -17.49
C ALA A 173 12.96 12.52 -17.11
N LEU A 174 11.64 12.38 -16.97
CA LEU A 174 11.00 11.09 -16.69
C LEU A 174 11.30 10.03 -17.76
N LYS A 175 11.37 10.44 -19.03
CA LYS A 175 11.66 9.52 -20.16
C LYS A 175 13.10 9.02 -20.19
N LYS A 176 14.05 9.82 -19.71
CA LYS A 176 15.50 9.53 -19.77
C LYS A 176 16.10 9.11 -18.43
N GLY A 177 15.43 9.49 -17.33
CA GLY A 177 15.88 9.27 -15.97
C GLY A 177 15.75 7.82 -15.54
N THR A 178 16.29 7.54 -14.36
CA THR A 178 16.35 6.18 -13.83
C THR A 178 15.31 5.95 -12.74
N THR A 179 15.12 6.97 -11.90
CA THR A 179 14.33 6.86 -10.68
C THR A 179 13.47 8.11 -10.50
N LEU A 180 12.18 7.92 -10.26
CA LEU A 180 11.28 8.95 -9.74
C LEU A 180 11.26 8.81 -8.21
N ASN A 181 11.60 9.88 -7.50
CA ASN A 181 11.58 9.92 -6.04
C ASN A 181 10.32 10.64 -5.56
N LEU A 182 9.49 9.94 -4.79
CA LEU A 182 8.29 10.49 -4.15
C LEU A 182 8.48 10.54 -2.64
N SER A 183 8.68 11.73 -2.09
CA SER A 183 8.95 11.94 -0.66
C SER A 183 7.74 12.48 0.08
N VAL A 184 7.47 11.91 1.25
CA VAL A 184 6.34 12.20 2.15
C VAL A 184 6.80 12.11 3.60
N GLN A 185 5.93 12.42 4.57
CA GLN A 185 6.23 12.23 5.99
C GLN A 185 5.35 11.16 6.61
N ASN A 186 5.91 10.37 7.54
CA ASN A 186 5.13 9.47 8.40
C ASN A 186 4.72 10.16 9.71
N GLN A 187 3.99 9.46 10.58
CA GLN A 187 3.49 9.99 11.86
C GLN A 187 4.59 10.46 12.83
N ALA A 188 5.83 9.97 12.66
CA ALA A 188 6.99 10.41 13.44
C ALA A 188 7.69 11.62 12.80
N GLN A 189 7.05 12.29 11.83
CA GLN A 189 7.60 13.39 11.03
C GLN A 189 8.90 13.04 10.29
N ARG A 190 9.17 11.74 10.11
CA ARG A 190 10.31 11.29 9.32
C ARG A 190 9.95 11.26 7.85
N GLU A 191 10.90 11.69 7.03
CA GLU A 191 10.81 11.56 5.58
C GLU A 191 10.80 10.09 5.17
N VAL A 192 9.86 9.75 4.30
CA VAL A 192 9.75 8.47 3.61
C VAL A 192 9.81 8.77 2.12
N THR A 193 10.79 8.22 1.42
CA THR A 193 10.96 8.39 -0.03
C THR A 193 10.72 7.07 -0.74
N PHE A 194 9.71 7.03 -1.60
CA PHE A 194 9.46 5.90 -2.50
C PHE A 194 10.28 6.09 -3.78
N ALA A 195 11.18 5.15 -4.06
CA ALA A 195 12.04 5.17 -5.24
C ALA A 195 11.43 4.33 -6.36
N VAL A 196 10.87 5.00 -7.36
CA VAL A 196 10.10 4.40 -8.46
C VAL A 196 10.96 4.21 -9.70
N PRO A 197 11.18 2.97 -10.18
CA PRO A 197 11.96 2.74 -11.39
C PRO A 197 11.27 3.28 -12.65
N LEU A 198 12.00 4.08 -13.44
CA LEU A 198 11.54 4.68 -14.69
C LEU A 198 11.89 3.86 -15.94
N ALA A 199 12.58 2.73 -15.78
CA ALA A 199 12.88 1.82 -16.88
C ALA A 199 11.60 1.47 -17.65
N GLY A 200 11.59 1.72 -18.96
CA GLY A 200 10.44 1.49 -19.84
C GLY A 200 9.41 2.64 -19.91
N PHE A 201 9.48 3.64 -19.02
CA PHE A 201 8.51 4.74 -18.97
C PHE A 201 8.44 5.50 -20.31
N GLY A 202 9.58 5.92 -20.87
CA GLY A 202 9.57 6.70 -22.10
C GLY A 202 9.00 5.95 -23.30
N LYS A 203 9.27 4.65 -23.40
CA LYS A 203 8.69 3.77 -24.44
C LYS A 203 7.17 3.70 -24.29
N ALA A 204 6.66 3.55 -23.07
CA ALA A 204 5.23 3.48 -22.82
C ALA A 204 4.54 4.84 -23.09
N PHE A 205 5.14 5.93 -22.59
CA PHE A 205 4.59 7.27 -22.70
C PHE A 205 4.45 7.74 -24.16
N ASP A 206 5.48 7.52 -24.98
CA ASP A 206 5.46 7.86 -26.41
C ASP A 206 4.73 6.81 -27.26
N GLY A 207 4.62 5.58 -26.74
CA GLY A 207 4.04 4.45 -27.44
C GLY A 207 2.54 4.57 -27.69
N ALA A 208 2.03 3.54 -28.37
CA ALA A 208 0.59 3.34 -28.51
C ALA A 208 -0.02 3.00 -27.14
N PRO A 209 -1.23 3.49 -26.84
CA PRO A 209 -1.97 3.01 -25.68
C PRO A 209 -2.28 1.52 -25.81
N ILE A 210 -2.55 0.84 -24.69
CA ILE A 210 -3.15 -0.49 -24.73
C ILE A 210 -4.44 -0.43 -25.53
N ASP A 211 -4.55 -1.29 -26.53
CA ASP A 211 -5.77 -1.45 -27.32
C ASP A 211 -6.79 -2.23 -26.48
N PRO A 212 -7.94 -1.63 -26.13
CA PRO A 212 -8.99 -2.31 -25.39
C PRO A 212 -9.43 -3.62 -26.06
N LYS A 213 -9.44 -3.66 -27.41
CA LYS A 213 -9.84 -4.87 -28.15
C LYS A 213 -8.85 -6.01 -27.97
N VAL A 214 -7.55 -5.70 -27.95
CA VAL A 214 -6.51 -6.72 -27.71
C VAL A 214 -6.65 -7.30 -26.30
N LEU A 215 -6.97 -6.46 -25.31
CA LEU A 215 -7.22 -6.92 -23.95
C LEU A 215 -8.46 -7.82 -23.86
N GLU A 216 -9.55 -7.43 -24.51
CA GLU A 216 -10.79 -8.25 -24.59
C GLU A 216 -10.52 -9.61 -25.24
N GLU A 217 -9.79 -9.65 -26.36
CA GLU A 217 -9.40 -10.89 -27.04
C GLU A 217 -8.51 -11.78 -26.16
N GLN A 218 -7.54 -11.19 -25.45
CA GLN A 218 -6.69 -11.91 -24.50
C GLN A 218 -7.49 -12.50 -23.34
N GLN A 219 -8.43 -11.74 -22.77
CA GLN A 219 -9.32 -12.21 -21.70
C GLN A 219 -10.21 -13.36 -22.17
N LYS A 220 -10.80 -13.25 -23.37
CA LYS A 220 -11.61 -14.33 -23.97
C LYS A 220 -10.79 -15.59 -24.21
N LYS A 221 -9.56 -15.45 -24.74
CA LYS A 221 -8.65 -16.58 -24.97
C LYS A 221 -8.24 -17.26 -23.67
N LEU A 222 -7.99 -16.47 -22.62
CA LEU A 222 -7.66 -16.99 -21.30
C LEU A 222 -8.83 -17.78 -20.70
N GLN A 223 -10.06 -17.24 -20.79
CA GLN A 223 -11.26 -17.94 -20.32
C GLN A 223 -11.48 -19.27 -21.05
N ALA A 224 -11.36 -19.27 -22.39
CA ALA A 224 -11.51 -20.48 -23.19
C ALA A 224 -10.45 -21.56 -22.86
N GLU A 225 -9.19 -21.16 -22.61
CA GLU A 225 -8.14 -22.11 -22.21
C GLU A 225 -8.38 -22.68 -20.81
N LEU A 226 -8.90 -21.87 -19.87
CA LEU A 226 -9.27 -22.33 -18.53
C LEU A 226 -10.44 -23.33 -18.58
N GLU A 227 -11.46 -23.07 -19.40
CA GLU A 227 -12.58 -23.99 -19.64
C GLU A 227 -12.08 -25.32 -20.23
N ARG A 228 -11.25 -25.25 -21.28
CA ARG A 228 -10.64 -26.42 -21.93
C ARG A 228 -9.87 -27.29 -20.92
N ARG A 229 -9.02 -26.67 -20.10
CA ARG A 229 -8.25 -27.37 -19.04
C ARG A 229 -9.16 -28.01 -17.98
N SER A 230 -10.27 -27.36 -17.61
CA SER A 230 -11.22 -27.91 -16.65
C SER A 230 -11.92 -29.17 -17.17
N GLU A 231 -12.28 -29.20 -18.45
CA GLU A 231 -12.91 -30.36 -19.08
C GLU A 231 -11.93 -31.52 -19.23
N GLU A 232 -10.68 -31.24 -19.62
CA GLU A 232 -9.62 -32.24 -19.69
C GLU A 232 -9.38 -32.89 -18.33
N MET A 233 -9.29 -32.09 -17.27
CA MET A 233 -9.14 -32.59 -15.90
C MET A 233 -10.36 -33.42 -15.47
N ARG A 234 -11.59 -33.00 -15.82
CA ARG A 234 -12.81 -33.76 -15.52
C ARG A 234 -12.77 -35.14 -16.16
N LYS A 235 -12.43 -35.22 -17.45
CA LYS A 235 -12.30 -36.49 -18.18
C LYS A 235 -11.20 -37.39 -17.60
N GLN A 236 -10.06 -36.82 -17.20
CA GLN A 236 -8.99 -37.58 -16.54
C GLN A 236 -9.45 -38.18 -15.21
N LEU A 237 -10.18 -37.43 -14.39
CA LEU A 237 -10.72 -37.94 -13.12
C LEU A 237 -11.78 -39.02 -13.34
N GLU A 238 -12.61 -38.91 -14.39
CA GLU A 238 -13.58 -39.94 -14.77
C GLU A 238 -12.90 -41.23 -15.26
N ALA A 239 -11.85 -41.11 -16.08
CA ALA A 239 -11.07 -42.24 -16.54
C ALA A 239 -10.34 -42.97 -15.40
N GLN A 240 -9.81 -42.21 -14.42
CA GLN A 240 -9.20 -42.78 -13.21
C GLN A 240 -10.23 -43.52 -12.34
N LYS A 241 -11.44 -42.98 -12.19
CA LYS A 241 -12.54 -43.66 -11.46
C LYS A 241 -12.98 -44.95 -12.16
N ASN A 242 -13.04 -44.95 -13.49
CA ASN A 242 -13.49 -46.10 -14.26
C ASN A 242 -12.39 -47.18 -14.41
N GLY A 243 -11.12 -46.81 -14.33
CA GLY A 243 -9.98 -47.76 -14.31
C GLY A 243 -9.77 -48.45 -12.96
N ALA A 244 -10.38 -47.95 -11.87
CA ALA A 244 -10.34 -48.56 -10.55
C ALA A 244 -11.46 -49.59 -10.31
N ALA A 245 -12.30 -49.88 -11.32
CA ALA A 245 -13.39 -50.85 -11.23
C ALA A 245 -13.22 -52.05 -12.20
N ALA A 246 -12.68 -53.16 -11.64
CA ALA A 246 -12.91 -54.58 -11.99
C ALA A 246 -12.06 -55.24 -13.12
N PRO A 247 -11.67 -56.55 -13.01
CA PRO A 247 -12.49 -57.63 -12.47
C PRO A 247 -11.85 -58.51 -11.37
N ALA A 248 -12.68 -58.90 -10.38
CA ALA A 248 -12.49 -60.13 -9.62
C ALA A 248 -13.35 -61.23 -10.27
N ALA A 249 -12.72 -62.27 -10.82
CA ALA A 249 -13.21 -63.65 -11.03
C ALA A 249 -12.16 -64.43 -11.86
N PRO A 250 -12.09 -65.78 -11.88
CA PRO A 250 -13.04 -66.76 -11.33
C PRO A 250 -12.38 -67.95 -10.58
N GLN A 251 -13.05 -68.61 -9.62
CA GLN A 251 -12.85 -70.06 -9.38
C GLN A 251 -14.13 -70.75 -8.88
N ALA A 252 -14.65 -71.66 -9.69
CA ALA A 252 -15.38 -72.86 -9.27
C ALA A 252 -14.54 -74.07 -9.74
N PRO A 253 -14.57 -75.21 -9.02
CA PRO A 253 -15.52 -76.24 -9.44
C PRO A 253 -16.20 -77.00 -8.29
N ALA A 254 -17.33 -77.62 -8.65
CA ALA A 254 -18.17 -78.46 -7.79
C ALA A 254 -17.54 -79.84 -7.48
N ALA A 255 -17.84 -80.42 -6.31
CA ALA A 255 -17.82 -81.86 -6.09
C ALA A 255 -18.76 -82.31 -4.94
N ASN A 256 -19.70 -83.19 -5.32
CA ASN A 256 -20.62 -84.07 -4.59
C ASN A 256 -20.36 -84.40 -3.09
N ALA A 257 -21.42 -84.46 -2.28
CA ALA A 257 -22.07 -85.70 -1.81
C ALA A 257 -22.99 -85.45 -0.59
N ALA A 258 -24.14 -86.16 -0.59
CA ALA A 258 -25.22 -86.27 0.42
C ALA A 258 -24.72 -86.78 1.82
N PRO A 259 -25.56 -87.05 2.87
CA PRO A 259 -27.03 -87.23 2.89
C PRO A 259 -27.80 -86.75 4.14
N LYS A 260 -29.12 -86.59 4.00
CA LYS A 260 -30.14 -87.40 4.69
C LYS A 260 -31.54 -87.08 4.16
#